data_AF-G3V3H5-F1
#
_entry.id   AF-G3V3H5-F1
#
_cell.length_a   1.000
_cell.length_b   1.000
_cell.length_c   1.000
_cell.angle_alpha   90.00
_cell.angle_beta   90.00
_cell.angle_gamma   90.00
#
_symmetry.space_group_name_H-M   'P 1'
#
loop_
_entity.id
_entity.type
_entity.pdbx_description
1 polymer ?
#
loop_
_entity_poly.entity_id
_entity_poly.type
_entity_poly.pdbx_seq_one_letter_code
_entity_poly.pdbx_strand_id
1 'polypeptide(L)'
;MNAIMGSGILGLAYVLANTGVFGFSFLLLTVALLASYSVHLLLSMCIQTAVTSYEDLGLFAFGLPGKLVVAGTIIIQNIGAMSSYLLIIKTELPAAIAEFLTGDYSRYWYLDGQTLLIIICVGIVF
;
A
#
# COMPACT_ATOMS: atom_id res chain seq x y z
N MET A 1 -9.88 -2.40 11.97
CA MET A 1 -9.56 -3.47 10.98
C MET A 1 -9.50 -2.94 9.54
N ASN A 2 -10.39 -2.02 9.13
CA ASN A 2 -10.41 -1.46 7.77
C ASN A 2 -9.11 -0.78 7.28
N ALA A 3 -8.25 -0.28 8.18
CA ALA A 3 -7.00 0.38 7.79
C ALA A 3 -5.86 -0.60 7.40
N ILE A 4 -6.03 -1.91 7.61
CA ILE A 4 -4.96 -2.91 7.40
C ILE A 4 -5.05 -3.53 6.00
N MET A 5 -6.26 -3.65 5.44
CA MET A 5 -6.43 -4.10 4.04
C MET A 5 -6.19 -2.93 3.10
N GLY A 6 -5.27 -3.09 2.16
CA GLY A 6 -4.94 -2.10 1.14
C GLY A 6 -4.59 -2.72 -0.21
N SER A 7 -3.99 -1.92 -1.09
CA SER A 7 -3.54 -2.28 -2.44
C SER A 7 -2.62 -3.53 -2.50
N GLY A 8 -1.95 -3.87 -1.40
CA GLY A 8 -1.07 -5.04 -1.29
C GLY A 8 -1.76 -6.40 -1.49
N ILE A 9 -3.10 -6.48 -1.42
CA ILE A 9 -3.83 -7.75 -1.61
C ILE A 9 -3.67 -8.31 -3.03
N LEU A 10 -3.53 -7.45 -4.04
CA LEU A 10 -3.28 -7.86 -5.43
C LEU A 10 -1.90 -8.52 -5.57
N GLY A 11 -0.92 -8.11 -4.76
CA GLY A 11 0.40 -8.71 -4.69
C GLY A 11 0.40 -10.12 -4.06
N LEU A 12 -0.57 -10.43 -3.19
CA LEU A 12 -0.62 -11.76 -2.55
C LEU A 12 -0.85 -12.89 -3.55
N ALA A 13 -1.66 -12.66 -4.59
CA ALA A 13 -1.86 -13.64 -5.66
C ALA A 13 -0.56 -13.92 -6.42
N TYR A 14 0.23 -12.88 -6.70
CA TYR A 14 1.56 -13.03 -7.32
C TYR A 14 2.52 -13.82 -6.43
N VAL A 15 2.56 -13.56 -5.12
CA VAL A 15 3.42 -14.32 -4.19
C VAL A 15 3.01 -15.79 -4.10
N LEU A 16 1.71 -16.07 -4.08
CA LEU A 16 1.19 -17.44 -4.08
C LEU A 16 1.56 -18.19 -5.37
N ALA A 17 1.44 -17.55 -6.53
CA ALA A 17 1.78 -18.15 -7.82
C ALA A 17 3.27 -18.52 -7.93
N ASN A 18 4.16 -17.71 -7.36
CA ASN A 18 5.61 -17.93 -7.45
C ASN A 18 6.17 -18.87 -6.37
N THR A 19 5.58 -18.88 -5.17
CA THR A 19 6.14 -19.61 -4.01
C THR A 19 5.41 -20.92 -3.70
N GLY A 20 4.22 -21.13 -4.28
CA GLY A 20 3.35 -22.27 -3.97
C GLY A 20 2.68 -22.16 -2.60
N VAL A 21 1.73 -23.06 -2.32
CA VAL A 21 0.85 -22.99 -1.14
C VAL A 21 1.63 -23.07 0.18
N PHE A 22 2.56 -24.03 0.31
CA PHE A 22 3.33 -24.21 1.54
C PHE A 22 4.25 -23.01 1.83
N GLY A 23 4.95 -22.50 0.82
CA GLY A 23 5.83 -21.34 0.97
C GLY A 23 5.07 -20.06 1.28
N PHE A 24 3.91 -19.85 0.63
CA PHE A 24 3.02 -18.74 0.92
C PHE A 24 2.50 -18.76 2.36
N SER A 25 2.03 -19.92 2.86
CA SER A 25 1.57 -20.06 4.25
C SER A 25 2.68 -19.77 5.26
N PHE A 26 3.90 -20.24 5.01
CA PHE A 26 5.05 -19.96 5.89
C PHE A 26 5.42 -18.47 5.91
N LEU A 27 5.45 -17.82 4.74
CA LEU A 27 5.71 -16.37 4.62
C LEU A 27 4.64 -15.55 5.36
N LEU A 28 3.35 -15.86 5.15
CA LEU A 28 2.26 -15.17 5.84
C LEU A 28 2.35 -15.31 7.36
N LEU A 29 2.64 -16.52 7.86
CA LEU A 29 2.79 -16.75 9.30
C LEU A 29 3.96 -15.93 9.87
N THR A 30 5.09 -15.89 9.16
CA THR A 30 6.26 -15.12 9.58
C THR A 30 5.95 -13.62 9.62
N VAL A 31 5.32 -13.08 8.58
CA VAL A 31 4.92 -11.66 8.53
C VAL A 31 3.89 -11.34 9.61
N ALA A 32 2.92 -12.22 9.87
CA ALA A 32 1.93 -12.03 10.92
C ALA A 32 2.56 -11.99 12.32
N LEU A 33 3.53 -12.87 12.60
CA LEU A 33 4.27 -12.86 13.86
C LEU A 33 5.10 -11.57 14.01
N LEU A 34 5.85 -11.18 12.98
CA LEU A 34 6.62 -9.92 13.00
C LEU A 34 5.73 -8.69 13.20
N ALA A 35 4.59 -8.63 12.51
CA ALA A 35 3.65 -7.51 12.62
C ALA A 35 3.03 -7.43 14.02
N SER A 36 2.58 -8.57 14.58
CA SER A 36 2.02 -8.60 15.94
C SER A 36 3.04 -8.18 17.00
N TYR A 37 4.29 -8.66 16.88
CA TYR A 37 5.37 -8.25 17.77
C TYR A 37 5.69 -6.75 17.65
N SER A 38 5.73 -6.21 16.44
CA SER A 38 5.98 -4.79 16.20
C SER A 38 4.91 -3.90 16.84
N VAL A 39 3.62 -4.26 16.69
CA VAL A 39 2.51 -3.53 17.32
C VAL A 39 2.58 -3.61 18.85
N HIS A 40 2.90 -4.79 19.40
CA HIS A 40 3.06 -4.96 20.84
C HIS A 40 4.18 -4.08 21.40
N LEU A 41 5.34 -4.06 20.73
CA LEU A 41 6.46 -3.22 21.12
C LEU A 41 6.07 -1.73 21.08
N LEU A 42 5.38 -1.31 20.02
CA LEU A 42 4.96 0.07 19.84
C LEU A 42 3.97 0.53 20.91
N LEU A 43 2.98 -0.32 21.24
CA LEU A 43 2.05 -0.07 22.33
C LEU A 43 2.76 -0.02 23.69
N SER A 44 3.72 -0.93 23.92
CA SER A 44 4.51 -0.93 25.17
C SER A 44 5.28 0.37 25.35
N MET A 45 5.87 0.90 24.26
CA MET A 45 6.57 2.19 24.28
C MET A 45 5.62 3.37 24.51
N CYS A 46 4.43 3.35 23.89
CA CYS A 46 3.39 4.36 24.12
C CYS A 46 2.94 4.42 25.59
N ILE A 47 2.76 3.25 26.23
CA ILE A 47 2.40 3.18 27.65
C ILE A 47 3.48 3.76 28.55
N GLN A 48 4.76 3.49 28.25
CA GLN A 48 5.89 4.00 29.06
C GLN A 48 6.12 5.50 28.89
N THR A 49 5.90 6.04 27.69
CA THR A 49 6.19 7.44 27.36
C THR A 49 4.99 8.37 27.52
N ALA A 50 3.77 7.83 27.63
CA ALA A 50 2.50 8.56 27.62
C ALA A 50 2.31 9.45 26.38
N VAL A 51 3.06 9.20 25.30
CA VAL A 51 2.99 9.93 24.04
C VAL A 51 2.35 9.06 22.95
N THR A 52 1.43 9.64 22.19
CA THR A 52 0.67 8.94 21.14
C THR A 52 1.19 9.20 19.73
N SER A 53 2.16 10.10 19.56
CA SER A 53 2.77 10.43 18.27
C SER A 53 3.96 9.52 17.96
N TYR A 54 3.96 8.93 16.75
CA TYR A 54 5.06 8.07 16.28
C TYR A 54 6.40 8.80 16.23
N GLU A 55 6.41 10.07 15.84
CA GLU A 55 7.63 10.88 15.77
C GLU A 55 8.25 11.14 17.15
N ASP A 56 7.40 11.39 18.14
CA ASP A 56 7.87 11.67 19.50
C ASP A 56 8.23 10.38 20.25
N LEU A 57 7.59 9.25 19.91
CA LEU A 57 8.05 7.92 20.29
C LEU A 57 9.46 7.63 19.73
N GLY A 58 9.70 7.97 18.46
CA GLY A 58 11.01 7.88 17.83
C GLY A 58 12.04 8.82 18.49
N LEU A 59 11.61 10.03 18.86
CA LEU A 59 12.43 10.98 19.61
C LEU A 59 12.82 10.46 20.99
N PHE A 60 11.88 9.81 21.69
CA PHE A 60 12.15 9.28 23.03
C PHE A 60 13.05 8.03 22.99
N ALA A 61 12.85 7.15 21.99
CA ALA A 61 13.61 5.91 21.88
C ALA A 61 15.04 6.10 21.34
N PHE A 62 15.24 7.00 20.37
CA PHE A 62 16.51 7.16 19.65
C PHE A 62 16.99 8.63 19.52
N GLY A 63 16.29 9.58 20.14
CA GLY A 63 16.61 11.00 20.04
C GLY A 63 16.15 11.65 18.72
N LEU A 64 16.67 12.84 18.45
CA LEU A 64 16.45 13.59 17.20
C LEU A 64 16.60 12.78 15.89
N PRO A 65 17.64 11.92 15.71
CA PRO A 65 17.75 11.13 14.49
C PRO A 65 16.60 10.12 14.35
N GLY A 66 16.12 9.57 15.47
CA GLY A 66 14.96 8.67 15.50
C GLY A 66 13.69 9.34 14.97
N LYS A 67 13.42 10.57 15.43
CA LYS A 67 12.28 11.36 14.96
C LYS A 67 12.31 11.56 13.43
N LEU A 68 13.47 11.95 12.90
CA LEU A 68 13.63 12.19 11.46
C LEU A 68 13.43 10.92 10.64
N VAL A 69 13.98 9.79 11.10
CA VAL A 69 13.81 8.49 10.42
C VAL A 69 12.33 8.09 10.40
N VAL A 70 11.63 8.21 11.53
CA VAL A 70 10.19 7.91 11.59
C VAL A 70 9.40 8.81 10.64
N ALA A 71 9.60 10.12 10.68
CA ALA A 71 8.95 11.06 9.77
C ALA A 71 9.23 10.72 8.29
N GLY A 72 10.50 10.43 7.96
CA GLY A 72 10.91 10.03 6.62
C GLY A 72 10.22 8.74 6.14
N THR A 73 10.16 7.72 7.00
CA THR A 73 9.48 6.46 6.67
C THR A 73 7.98 6.65 6.42
N ILE A 74 7.30 7.50 7.20
CA ILE A 74 5.87 7.82 7.00
C ILE A 74 5.66 8.50 5.65
N ILE A 75 6.51 9.46 5.28
CA ILE A 75 6.42 10.16 3.99
C ILE A 75 6.61 9.18 2.83
N ILE A 76 7.65 8.33 2.89
CA ILE A 76 7.92 7.31 1.87
C ILE A 76 6.75 6.33 1.76
N GLN A 77 6.20 5.87 2.88
CA GLN A 77 5.06 4.96 2.90
C GLN A 77 3.81 5.58 2.28
N ASN A 78 3.52 6.86 2.56
CA ASN A 78 2.39 7.58 1.98
C ASN A 78 2.53 7.77 0.47
N ILE A 79 3.72 8.16 -0.01
CA ILE A 79 4.00 8.28 -1.45
C ILE A 79 3.87 6.91 -2.14
N GLY A 80 4.41 5.85 -1.52
CA GLY A 80 4.28 4.48 -1.99
C GLY A 80 2.82 4.01 -2.07
N ALA A 81 2.01 4.33 -1.05
CA ALA A 81 0.58 3.98 -1.03
C ALA A 81 -0.19 4.71 -2.15
N MET A 82 -0.01 6.03 -2.27
CA MET A 82 -0.68 6.83 -3.30
C MET A 82 -0.27 6.42 -4.72
N SER A 83 1.03 6.18 -4.95
CA SER A 83 1.51 5.67 -6.25
C SER A 83 0.97 4.27 -6.57
N SER A 84 0.87 3.38 -5.57
CA SER A 84 0.26 2.07 -5.74
C SER A 84 -1.22 2.17 -6.15
N TYR A 85 -1.98 3.09 -5.54
CA TYR A 85 -3.37 3.31 -5.94
C TYR A 85 -3.49 3.83 -7.38
N LEU A 86 -2.63 4.78 -7.79
CA LEU A 86 -2.61 5.25 -9.17
C LEU A 86 -2.26 4.15 -10.18
N LEU A 87 -1.33 3.25 -9.83
CA LEU A 87 -1.00 2.10 -10.67
C LEU A 87 -2.16 1.12 -10.80
N ILE A 88 -2.85 0.81 -9.71
CA ILE A 88 -4.03 -0.07 -9.75
C ILE A 88 -5.13 0.54 -10.60
N ILE A 89 -5.40 1.84 -10.45
CA ILE A 89 -6.38 2.53 -11.30
C ILE A 89 -5.95 2.45 -12.77
N LYS A 90 -4.67 2.65 -13.08
CA LYS A 90 -4.15 2.53 -14.45
C LYS A 90 -4.37 1.13 -15.03
N THR A 91 -4.18 0.06 -14.25
CA THR A 91 -4.24 -1.32 -14.76
C THR A 91 -5.65 -1.88 -14.80
N GLU A 92 -6.44 -1.65 -13.75
CA GLU A 92 -7.75 -2.29 -13.57
C GLU A 92 -8.88 -1.52 -14.27
N LEU A 93 -8.81 -0.18 -14.30
CA LEU A 93 -9.90 0.64 -14.84
C LEU A 93 -10.12 0.52 -16.37
N PRO A 94 -9.09 0.45 -17.24
CA PRO A 94 -9.32 0.20 -18.66
C PRO A 94 -9.87 -1.20 -18.92
N ALA A 95 -9.44 -2.21 -18.15
CA ALA A 95 -9.95 -3.57 -18.25
C ALA A 95 -11.43 -3.65 -17.86
N ALA A 96 -11.82 -2.99 -16.77
CA ALA A 96 -13.22 -2.92 -16.34
C ALA A 96 -14.12 -2.20 -17.37
N ILE A 97 -13.64 -1.13 -18.00
CA ILE A 97 -14.40 -0.43 -19.05
C ILE A 97 -14.52 -1.26 -20.32
N ALA A 98 -13.45 -1.97 -20.70
CA ALA A 98 -13.46 -2.86 -21.87
C ALA A 98 -14.43 -4.04 -21.69
N GLU A 99 -14.54 -4.59 -20.48
CA GLU A 99 -15.47 -5.67 -20.17
C GLU A 99 -16.93 -5.18 -20.14
N PHE A 100 -17.16 -3.93 -19.74
CA PHE A 100 -18.50 -3.32 -19.70
C PHE A 100 -19.00 -2.84 -21.08
N LEU A 101 -18.09 -2.44 -21.97
CA LEU A 101 -18.39 -2.14 -23.37
C LEU A 101 -18.12 -3.37 -24.25
N THR A 102 -19.10 -4.28 -24.34
CA THR A 102 -19.14 -5.36 -25.35
C THR A 102 -19.19 -4.78 -26.77
N GLY A 103 -18.04 -4.37 -27.31
CA GLY A 103 -17.91 -3.81 -28.64
C GLY A 103 -16.47 -3.93 -29.15
N ASP A 104 -16.34 -4.44 -30.37
CA ASP A 104 -15.12 -4.94 -30.99
C ASP A 104 -14.18 -3.81 -31.43
N TYR A 105 -13.23 -3.38 -30.58
CA TYR A 105 -12.49 -2.15 -30.84
C TYR A 105 -10.99 -2.19 -30.52
N SER A 106 -10.26 -2.89 -31.38
CA SER A 106 -8.78 -2.88 -31.49
C SER A 106 -8.17 -1.49 -31.84
N ARG A 107 -8.86 -0.35 -31.65
CA ARG A 107 -8.46 0.93 -32.28
C ARG A 107 -8.88 2.25 -31.61
N TYR A 108 -9.33 2.27 -30.35
CA TYR A 108 -9.77 3.52 -29.69
C TYR A 108 -8.86 4.01 -28.57
N TRP A 109 -8.63 5.33 -28.56
CA TRP A 109 -7.77 6.09 -27.63
C TRP A 109 -8.12 5.93 -26.14
N TYR A 110 -9.31 5.38 -25.84
CA TYR A 110 -9.88 5.34 -24.50
C TYR A 110 -9.54 4.05 -23.77
N LEU A 111 -9.11 3.02 -24.51
CA LEU A 111 -8.55 1.79 -23.95
C LEU A 111 -7.04 1.89 -23.68
N ASP A 112 -6.37 2.96 -24.15
CA ASP A 112 -4.97 3.18 -23.83
C ASP A 112 -4.86 3.64 -22.36
N GLY A 113 -4.30 2.77 -21.52
CA GLY A 113 -4.20 2.99 -20.08
C GLY A 113 -3.39 4.23 -19.73
N GLN A 114 -2.59 4.80 -20.64
CA GLN A 114 -1.89 6.07 -20.45
C GLN A 114 -2.84 7.28 -20.53
N THR A 115 -3.68 7.38 -21.56
CA THR A 115 -4.64 8.50 -21.76
C THR A 115 -5.72 8.51 -20.68
N LEU A 116 -6.21 7.33 -20.29
CA LEU A 116 -7.21 7.21 -19.21
C LEU A 116 -6.65 7.67 -17.86
N LEU A 117 -5.39 7.33 -17.56
CA LEU A 117 -4.70 7.78 -16.35
C LEU A 117 -4.56 9.31 -16.34
N ILE A 118 -4.22 9.92 -17.49
CA ILE A 118 -4.13 11.38 -17.62
C ILE A 118 -5.51 12.02 -17.39
N ILE A 119 -6.59 11.48 -17.97
CA ILE A 119 -7.95 12.01 -17.78
C ILE A 119 -8.38 11.91 -16.32
N ILE A 120 -8.11 10.79 -15.66
CA ILE A 120 -8.48 10.59 -14.24
C ILE A 120 -7.64 11.48 -13.33
N CYS A 121 -6.34 11.61 -13.58
CA CYS A 121 -5.50 12.57 -12.87
C CYS A 121 -6.03 13.99 -13.03
N VAL A 122 -6.46 14.39 -14.23
CA VAL A 122 -7.02 15.74 -14.46
C VAL A 122 -8.42 15.91 -13.88
N GLY A 123 -9.25 14.86 -13.84
CA GLY A 123 -10.64 14.95 -13.35
C GLY A 123 -10.85 14.68 -11.85
N ILE A 124 -9.90 14.02 -11.18
CA ILE A 124 -9.97 13.74 -9.72
C ILE A 124 -9.09 14.73 -8.93
N VAL A 125 -7.98 15.20 -9.50
CA VAL A 125 -7.04 16.10 -8.80
C VAL A 125 -7.44 17.58 -8.97
N PHE A 126 -8.25 17.92 -9.96
CA PHE A 126 -8.87 19.25 -10.15
C PHE A 126 -10.36 19.20 -9.84
#